data_AF-A0A4P7Z7W8-F1
#
_entry.id   AF-A0A4P7Z7W8-F1
#
_cell.length_a   1.000
_cell.length_b   1.000
_cell.length_c   1.000
_cell.angle_alpha   90.00
_cell.angle_beta   90.00
_cell.angle_gamma   90.00
#
_symmetry.space_group_name_H-M   'P 1'
#
loop_
_entity.id
_entity.type
_entity.pdbx_description
1 polymer ?
#
loop_
_entity_poly.entity_id
_entity_poly.type
_entity_poly.pdbx_seq_one_letter_code
_entity_poly.pdbx_strand_id
1 'polypeptide(L)'
;MPEPPMAERTTGEQAGWDWLEASPSAGPDPATATDADPAPSFARCFAGGDGLRVLAVLRAMTLDRALGPDAPEAALRHLEGQRQLVATILALVARGRAG
;
A
#
# COMPACT_ATOMS: atom_id res chain seq x y z
N MET A 1 48.29 -35.35 31.04
CA MET A 1 48.34 -33.96 30.56
C MET A 1 46.93 -33.53 30.22
N PRO A 2 46.29 -32.63 30.97
CA PRO A 2 45.03 -32.00 30.56
C PRO A 2 45.30 -30.89 29.52
N GLU A 3 44.41 -30.77 28.52
CA GLU A 3 44.46 -29.79 27.42
C GLU A 3 44.30 -28.33 27.88
N PRO A 4 44.79 -27.34 27.10
CA PRO A 4 44.60 -25.92 27.40
C PRO A 4 43.15 -25.45 27.16
N PRO A 5 42.67 -24.40 27.86
CA PRO A 5 41.32 -23.88 27.68
C PRO A 5 41.18 -23.19 26.31
N MET A 6 40.21 -23.66 25.53
CA MET A 6 39.83 -23.10 24.24
C MET A 6 39.38 -21.65 24.41
N ALA A 7 40.03 -20.78 23.64
CA ALA A 7 39.83 -19.35 23.60
C ALA A 7 38.35 -18.94 23.45
N GLU A 8 38.01 -17.92 24.24
CA GLU A 8 36.92 -16.97 24.09
C GLU A 8 36.43 -16.84 22.64
N ARG A 9 35.28 -17.45 22.34
CA ARG A 9 34.52 -17.15 21.12
C ARG A 9 33.65 -15.92 21.40
N THR A 10 34.29 -14.77 21.22
CA THR A 10 33.73 -13.51 20.72
C THR A 10 32.20 -13.38 20.75
N THR A 11 31.72 -12.57 21.70
CA THR A 11 30.38 -11.96 21.82
C THR A 11 29.97 -11.10 20.60
N GLY A 12 30.64 -11.22 19.45
CA GLY A 12 30.40 -10.43 18.24
C GLY A 12 29.53 -11.11 17.18
N GLU A 13 29.24 -12.41 17.28
CA GLU A 13 28.45 -13.13 16.26
C GLU A 13 26.93 -13.07 16.50
N GLN A 14 26.45 -12.78 17.71
CA GLN A 14 25.01 -12.66 17.98
C GLN A 14 24.39 -11.39 17.38
N ALA A 15 25.14 -10.29 17.29
CA ALA A 15 24.63 -9.01 16.79
C ALA A 15 24.36 -8.98 15.26
N GLY A 16 24.86 -9.97 14.50
CA GLY A 16 24.78 -9.99 13.04
C GLY A 16 23.41 -10.39 12.47
N TRP A 17 22.59 -11.08 13.28
CA TRP A 17 21.28 -11.61 12.86
C TRP A 17 20.09 -10.99 13.60
N ASP A 18 20.36 -10.16 14.62
CA ASP A 18 19.31 -9.50 15.41
C ASP A 18 18.40 -8.60 14.57
N TRP A 19 18.84 -8.13 13.40
CA TRP A 19 18.01 -7.32 12.50
C TRP A 19 17.03 -8.14 11.63
N LEU A 20 17.23 -9.46 11.49
CA LEU A 20 16.22 -10.36 10.93
C LEU A 20 15.11 -10.65 11.96
N GLU A 21 15.47 -10.74 13.24
CA GLU A 21 14.55 -10.93 14.37
C GLU A 21 13.93 -9.60 14.83
N ALA A 22 14.53 -8.46 14.49
CA ALA A 22 13.99 -7.14 14.74
C ALA A 22 12.71 -6.93 13.91
N SER A 23 11.58 -7.34 14.49
CA SER A 23 10.25 -7.00 14.02
C SER A 23 10.14 -5.47 13.89
N PRO A 24 9.95 -4.95 12.66
CA PRO A 24 9.90 -3.51 12.47
C PRO A 24 8.56 -2.96 12.97
N SER A 25 8.63 -2.35 14.15
CA SER A 25 7.83 -1.20 14.58
C SER A 25 6.33 -1.42 14.89
N ALA A 26 5.87 -0.69 15.91
CA ALA A 26 4.49 -0.63 16.41
C ALA A 26 3.49 0.05 15.45
N GLY A 27 3.51 -0.34 14.18
CA GLY A 27 2.46 -0.12 13.20
C GLY A 27 1.74 -1.44 12.90
N PRO A 28 0.55 -1.43 12.30
CA PRO A 28 -0.08 -2.66 11.83
C PRO A 28 0.87 -3.36 10.85
N ASP A 29 1.19 -4.62 11.16
CA ASP A 29 2.08 -5.47 10.37
C ASP A 29 1.58 -5.53 8.91
N PRO A 30 2.38 -5.13 7.90
CA PRO A 30 1.96 -5.18 6.49
C PRO A 30 1.66 -6.62 6.04
N ALA A 31 2.26 -7.62 6.71
CA ALA A 31 1.97 -9.03 6.48
C ALA A 31 0.56 -9.44 6.94
N THR A 32 0.05 -8.86 8.05
CA THR A 32 -1.35 -9.07 8.51
C THR A 32 -2.37 -8.23 7.76
N ALA A 33 -1.93 -7.14 7.11
CA ALA A 33 -2.78 -6.27 6.32
C ALA A 33 -3.27 -6.91 5.00
N THR A 34 -2.62 -7.98 4.52
CA THR A 34 -2.97 -8.60 3.24
C THR A 34 -4.34 -9.31 3.28
N ASP A 35 -4.79 -9.74 4.46
CA ASP A 35 -6.08 -10.44 4.66
C ASP A 35 -7.18 -9.53 5.25
N ALA A 36 -6.82 -8.33 5.70
CA ALA A 36 -7.76 -7.37 6.28
C ALA A 36 -8.44 -6.53 5.18
N ASP A 37 -9.73 -6.22 5.35
CA ASP A 37 -10.44 -5.32 4.43
C ASP A 37 -9.70 -3.98 4.32
N PRO A 38 -9.23 -3.56 3.13
CA PRO A 38 -8.51 -2.30 2.99
C PRO A 38 -9.42 -1.07 3.12
N ALA A 39 -10.74 -1.21 3.04
CA ALA A 39 -11.69 -0.11 2.98
C ALA A 39 -11.52 0.95 4.10
N PRO A 40 -11.31 0.59 5.40
CA PRO A 40 -11.10 1.59 6.45
C PRO A 40 -9.83 2.42 6.23
N SER A 41 -8.77 1.83 5.67
CA SER A 41 -7.54 2.55 5.36
C SER A 41 -7.75 3.55 4.23
N PHE A 42 -8.46 3.16 3.17
CA PHE A 42 -8.85 4.07 2.09
C PHE A 42 -9.72 5.22 2.62
N ALA A 43 -10.73 4.92 3.43
CA ALA A 43 -11.58 5.94 4.04
C ALA A 43 -10.79 6.96 4.84
N ARG A 44 -9.85 6.52 5.70
CA ARG A 44 -8.97 7.41 6.47
C ARG A 44 -8.05 8.23 5.59
N CYS A 45 -7.39 7.62 4.61
CA CYS A 45 -6.47 8.30 3.68
C CYS A 45 -7.16 9.44 2.91
N PHE A 46 -8.42 9.25 2.52
CA PHE A 46 -9.17 10.22 1.72
C PHE A 46 -10.21 11.03 2.53
N ALA A 47 -10.11 11.07 3.86
CA ALA A 47 -11.05 11.80 4.71
C ALA A 47 -10.75 13.32 4.76
N GLY A 48 -9.48 13.71 4.65
CA GLY A 48 -9.04 15.10 4.74
C GLY A 48 -9.21 15.90 3.44
N GLY A 49 -9.05 17.22 3.54
CA GLY A 49 -9.17 18.14 2.39
C GLY A 49 -8.24 17.81 1.22
N ASP A 50 -7.00 17.40 1.50
CA ASP A 50 -6.07 16.92 0.45
C ASP A 50 -6.54 15.62 -0.20
N GLY A 51 -7.06 14.69 0.61
CA GLY A 51 -7.64 13.45 0.10
C GLY A 51 -8.80 13.71 -0.86
N LEU A 52 -9.69 14.63 -0.50
CA LEU A 52 -10.80 15.05 -1.36
C LEU A 52 -10.30 15.72 -2.65
N ARG A 53 -9.25 16.55 -2.58
CA ARG A 53 -8.61 17.15 -3.77
C ARG A 53 -8.04 16.08 -4.70
N VAL A 54 -7.35 15.08 -4.15
CA VAL A 54 -6.79 13.96 -4.94
C VAL A 54 -7.92 13.18 -5.63
N LEU A 55 -8.99 12.84 -4.92
CA LEU A 55 -10.14 12.14 -5.52
C LEU A 55 -10.78 12.95 -6.65
N ALA A 56 -10.91 14.28 -6.49
CA ALA A 56 -11.43 15.16 -7.53
C ALA A 56 -10.53 15.16 -8.78
N VAL A 57 -9.21 15.24 -8.61
CA VAL A 57 -8.25 15.19 -9.72
C VAL A 57 -8.30 13.84 -10.43
N LEU A 58 -8.31 12.72 -9.70
CA LEU A 58 -8.41 11.38 -10.27
C LEU A 58 -9.68 11.22 -11.10
N ARG A 59 -10.81 11.72 -10.59
CA ARG A 59 -12.09 11.71 -11.30
C ARG A 59 -12.03 12.54 -12.59
N ALA A 60 -11.48 13.76 -12.52
CA ALA A 60 -11.33 14.63 -13.68
C ALA A 60 -10.45 14.01 -14.78
N MET A 61 -9.37 13.32 -14.39
CA MET A 61 -8.47 12.66 -15.33
C MET A 61 -9.07 11.42 -16.02
N THR A 62 -10.12 10.82 -15.44
CA THR A 62 -10.61 9.50 -15.83
C THR A 62 -12.11 9.45 -16.12
N LEU A 63 -12.95 9.54 -15.09
CA LEU A 63 -14.40 9.38 -15.15
C LEU A 63 -15.06 10.53 -15.91
N ASP A 64 -14.61 11.75 -15.68
CA ASP A 64 -15.17 12.95 -16.33
C ASP A 64 -14.47 13.27 -17.66
N ARG A 65 -13.40 12.52 -18.01
CA ARG A 65 -12.65 12.70 -19.24
C ARG A 65 -13.34 12.00 -20.40
N ALA A 66 -13.65 12.75 -21.46
CA ALA A 66 -14.10 12.20 -22.74
C ALA A 66 -12.95 12.12 -23.75
N LEU A 67 -12.99 11.11 -24.63
CA LEU A 67 -12.13 11.01 -25.81
C LEU A 67 -12.95 11.31 -27.07
N GLY A 68 -12.31 11.88 -28.07
CA GLY A 68 -12.94 12.17 -29.36
C GLY A 68 -13.30 10.90 -30.15
N PRO A 69 -14.13 11.02 -31.19
CA PRO A 69 -14.58 9.88 -32.00
C PRO A 69 -13.43 9.16 -32.71
N ASP A 70 -12.36 9.88 -33.05
CA ASP A 70 -11.18 9.33 -33.75
C ASP A 70 -10.12 8.80 -32.78
N ALA A 71 -10.44 8.65 -31.50
CA ALA A 71 -9.50 8.15 -30.51
C ALA A 71 -9.11 6.69 -30.81
N PRO A 72 -7.81 6.34 -30.75
CA PRO A 72 -7.37 4.98 -31.03
C PRO A 72 -7.87 4.02 -29.94
N GLU A 73 -8.19 2.78 -30.33
CA GLU A 73 -8.72 1.78 -29.41
C GLU A 73 -7.84 1.54 -28.17
N ALA A 74 -6.51 1.62 -28.34
CA ALA A 74 -5.57 1.48 -27.24
C ALA A 74 -5.77 2.57 -26.17
N ALA A 75 -6.07 3.81 -26.58
CA ALA A 75 -6.36 4.90 -25.66
C ALA A 75 -7.71 4.69 -24.95
N LEU A 76 -8.71 4.17 -25.64
CA LEU A 76 -10.01 3.83 -25.06
C LEU A 76 -9.84 2.74 -23.98
N ARG A 77 -9.17 1.63 -24.31
CA ARG A 77 -8.90 0.53 -23.36
C ARG A 77 -8.08 1.00 -22.16
N HIS A 78 -7.06 1.83 -22.41
CA HIS A 78 -6.25 2.38 -21.33
C HIS A 78 -7.06 3.28 -20.39
N LEU A 79 -7.88 4.18 -20.93
CA LEU A 79 -8.75 5.04 -20.14
C LEU A 79 -9.77 4.23 -19.33
N GLU A 80 -10.33 3.17 -19.91
CA GLU A 80 -11.29 2.31 -19.21
C GLU A 80 -10.63 1.55 -18.04
N GLY A 81 -9.40 1.07 -18.22
CA GLY A 81 -8.62 0.51 -17.11
C GLY A 81 -8.40 1.50 -15.97
N GLN A 82 -8.10 2.77 -16.29
CA GLN A 82 -7.97 3.82 -15.27
C GLN A 82 -9.31 4.11 -14.57
N ARG A 83 -10.42 4.14 -15.30
CA ARG A 83 -11.76 4.36 -14.72
C ARG A 83 -12.14 3.25 -13.75
N GLN A 84 -11.87 1.99 -14.10
CA GLN A 84 -12.14 0.86 -13.21
C GLN A 84 -11.35 0.98 -11.90
N LEU A 85 -10.07 1.37 -11.98
CA LEU A 85 -9.25 1.60 -10.80
C LEU A 85 -9.83 2.72 -9.92
N VAL A 86 -10.16 3.87 -10.50
CA VAL A 86 -10.71 5.01 -9.74
C VAL A 86 -12.08 4.67 -9.15
N ALA A 87 -12.95 3.97 -9.87
CA ALA A 87 -14.22 3.49 -9.34
C ALA A 87 -14.03 2.54 -8.15
N THR A 88 -13.04 1.64 -8.21
CA THR A 88 -12.70 0.74 -7.10
C THR A 88 -12.25 1.53 -5.86
N ILE A 89 -11.38 2.53 -6.04
CA ILE A 89 -10.93 3.41 -4.94
C ILE A 89 -12.13 4.12 -4.30
N LEU A 90 -13.03 4.70 -5.11
CA LEU A 90 -14.23 5.38 -4.61
C LEU A 90 -15.16 4.43 -3.84
N ALA A 91 -15.33 3.20 -4.32
CA ALA A 91 -16.11 2.17 -3.64
C ALA A 91 -15.49 1.77 -2.30
N LEU A 92 -14.17 1.57 -2.23
CA LEU A 92 -13.45 1.28 -0.98
C LEU A 92 -13.60 2.43 0.03
N VAL A 93 -13.45 3.67 -0.42
CA VAL A 93 -13.64 4.87 0.42
C VAL A 93 -15.07 4.94 0.95
N ALA A 94 -16.08 4.75 0.09
CA ALA A 94 -17.47 4.80 0.50
C ALA A 94 -17.80 3.69 1.51
N ARG A 95 -17.33 2.46 1.25
CA ARG A 95 -17.53 1.31 2.13
C ARG A 95 -16.86 1.51 3.49
N GLY A 96 -15.62 1.99 3.52
CA GLY A 96 -14.89 2.23 4.76
C GLY A 96 -15.40 3.43 5.58
N ARG A 97 -16.28 4.26 5.01
CA ARG A 97 -17.00 5.32 5.73
C ARG A 97 -18.35 4.86 6.29
N ALA A 98 -18.88 3.75 5.79
CA ALA A 98 -20.19 3.22 6.18
C ALA A 98 -20.11 2.14 7.26
N GLY A 99 -18.96 1.47 7.40
CA GLY A 99 -18.63 0.59 8.53
C GLY A 99 -18.03 1.36 9.69
#